data_AF-A0A7G8EFG5-F1
#
_entry.id   AF-A0A7G8EFG5-F1
#
_cell.length_a   1.000
_cell.length_b   1.000
_cell.length_c   1.000
_cell.angle_alpha   90.00
_cell.angle_beta   90.00
_cell.angle_gamma   90.00
#
_symmetry.space_group_name_H-M   'P 1'
#
loop_
_entity.id
_entity.type
_entity.pdbx_description
1 polymer ?
#
loop_
_entity_poly.entity_id
_entity_poly.type
_entity_poly.pdbx_seq_one_letter_code
_entity_poly.pdbx_strand_id
1 'polypeptide(L)'
;MTRGKKSKDKEEAQAKEAALFQQIGKLQMELEWLKKNLSCSDARELRKLVDPDHPELSISRQCALLGLPRSTHYYRPTPVRESTLRIMARIDALYLDDPCSGSRRMVEYLAREGIPISRDRVRKLMRRQGLTGD
;
A
#
# COMPACT_ATOMS: atom_id res chain seq x y z
N MET A 1 19.98 -27.72 -56.62
CA MET A 1 20.71 -27.38 -55.36
C MET A 1 19.89 -26.54 -54.35
N THR A 2 18.65 -26.14 -54.64
CA THR A 2 17.89 -25.17 -53.81
C THR A 2 17.04 -25.78 -52.68
N ARG A 3 16.70 -27.07 -52.74
CA ARG A 3 15.77 -27.73 -51.80
C ARG A 3 16.40 -28.03 -50.43
N GLY A 4 17.69 -28.36 -50.38
CA GLY A 4 18.43 -28.64 -49.14
C GLY A 4 18.80 -27.39 -48.32
N LYS A 5 18.89 -26.23 -48.97
CA LYS A 5 19.06 -24.94 -48.28
C LYS A 5 17.79 -24.57 -47.49
N LYS A 6 16.62 -24.68 -48.15
CA LYS A 6 15.30 -24.41 -47.53
C LYS A 6 14.95 -25.32 -46.35
N SER A 7 15.38 -26.59 -46.34
CA SER A 7 15.13 -27.49 -45.20
C SER A 7 15.99 -27.12 -43.99
N LYS A 8 17.25 -26.76 -44.24
CA LYS A 8 18.19 -26.34 -43.20
C LYS A 8 17.79 -25.00 -42.57
N ASP A 9 17.33 -24.05 -43.38
CA ASP A 9 16.81 -22.77 -42.90
C ASP A 9 15.54 -22.95 -42.03
N LYS A 10 14.70 -23.95 -42.34
CA LYS A 10 13.53 -24.31 -41.52
C LYS A 10 13.91 -24.95 -40.19
N GLU A 11 14.92 -25.81 -40.20
CA GLU A 11 15.42 -26.50 -39.01
C GLU A 11 16.11 -25.50 -38.06
N GLU A 12 16.88 -24.54 -38.61
CA GLU A 12 17.44 -23.42 -37.85
C GLU A 12 16.37 -22.47 -37.31
N ALA A 13 15.28 -22.23 -38.06
CA ALA A 13 14.14 -21.44 -37.56
C ALA A 13 13.42 -22.16 -36.41
N GLN A 14 13.18 -23.47 -36.52
CA GLN A 14 12.59 -24.28 -35.46
C GLN A 14 13.46 -24.33 -34.20
N ALA A 15 14.79 -24.41 -34.37
CA ALA A 15 15.73 -24.35 -33.25
C ALA A 15 15.69 -22.98 -32.54
N LYS A 16 15.57 -21.88 -33.29
CA LYS A 16 15.43 -20.52 -32.72
C LYS A 16 14.10 -20.35 -31.99
N GLU A 17 13.00 -20.87 -32.54
CA GLU A 17 11.69 -20.87 -31.88
C GLU A 17 11.73 -21.65 -30.57
N ALA A 18 12.31 -22.85 -30.57
CA ALA A 18 12.46 -23.65 -29.36
C ALA A 18 13.30 -22.93 -28.28
N ALA A 19 14.39 -22.29 -28.68
CA ALA A 19 15.22 -21.49 -27.77
C ALA A 19 14.45 -20.30 -27.18
N LEU A 20 13.64 -19.60 -27.99
CA LEU A 20 12.78 -18.52 -27.52
C LEU A 20 11.74 -19.01 -26.52
N PHE A 21 11.06 -20.13 -26.79
CA PHE A 21 10.09 -20.70 -25.86
C PHE A 21 10.72 -21.13 -24.53
N GLN A 22 11.92 -21.72 -24.56
CA GLN A 22 12.67 -22.04 -23.34
C GLN A 22 12.98 -20.78 -22.53
N GLN A 23 13.43 -19.71 -23.18
CA GLN A 23 13.74 -18.45 -22.52
C GLN A 23 12.50 -17.78 -21.95
N ILE A 24 11.37 -17.79 -22.67
CA ILE A 24 10.08 -17.30 -22.17
C ILE A 24 9.66 -18.08 -20.92
N GLY A 25 9.77 -19.41 -20.94
CA GLY A 25 9.42 -20.26 -19.79
C GLY A 25 10.29 -19.96 -18.57
N LYS A 26 11.61 -19.81 -18.75
CA LYS A 26 12.54 -19.44 -17.67
C LYS A 26 12.17 -18.08 -17.07
N LEU A 27 11.97 -17.06 -17.91
CA LEU A 27 11.62 -15.72 -17.48
C LEU A 27 10.27 -15.68 -16.75
N GLN A 28 9.28 -16.45 -17.22
CA GLN A 28 8.00 -16.57 -16.52
C GLN A 28 8.18 -17.14 -15.10
N MET A 29 9.00 -18.18 -14.95
CA MET A 29 9.24 -18.79 -13.64
C MET A 29 9.96 -17.84 -12.68
N GLU A 30 10.97 -17.11 -13.16
CA GLU A 30 11.70 -16.09 -12.38
C GLU A 30 10.79 -14.92 -11.98
N LEU A 31 9.93 -14.46 -12.89
CA LEU A 31 8.96 -13.39 -12.62
C LEU A 31 7.93 -13.80 -11.56
N GLU A 32 7.41 -15.02 -11.62
CA GLU A 32 6.47 -15.52 -10.61
C GLU A 32 7.13 -15.65 -9.23
N TRP A 33 8.40 -16.09 -9.18
CA TRP A 33 9.17 -16.12 -7.94
C TRP A 33 9.34 -14.71 -7.35
N LEU A 34 9.70 -13.73 -8.17
CA LEU A 34 9.84 -12.33 -7.74
C LEU A 34 8.52 -11.75 -7.21
N LYS A 35 7.39 -11.94 -7.92
CA LYS A 35 6.08 -11.47 -7.48
C LYS A 35 5.68 -12.04 -6.13
N LYS A 36 5.95 -13.33 -5.90
CA LYS A 36 5.67 -14.00 -4.62
C LYS A 36 6.49 -13.43 -3.47
N ASN A 37 7.72 -13.00 -3.72
CA ASN A 37 8.55 -12.36 -2.69
C ASN A 37 8.19 -10.89 -2.48
N LEU A 38 7.78 -10.19 -3.55
CA LEU A 38 7.29 -8.81 -3.48
C LEU A 38 6.04 -8.68 -2.61
N SER A 39 5.13 -9.65 -2.64
CA SER A 39 3.90 -9.59 -1.82
C SER A 39 4.16 -9.59 -0.31
N CYS A 40 5.34 -10.03 0.13
CA CYS A 40 5.78 -9.96 1.53
C CYS A 40 6.46 -8.62 1.87
N SER A 41 6.59 -7.70 0.92
CA SER A 41 7.28 -6.41 1.10
C SER A 41 6.30 -5.29 1.52
N ASP A 42 6.81 -4.22 2.14
CA ASP A 42 5.98 -3.07 2.52
C ASP A 42 5.41 -2.38 1.27
N ALA A 43 4.08 -2.25 1.21
CA ALA A 43 3.36 -1.57 0.15
C ALA A 43 3.82 -0.11 -0.07
N ARG A 44 4.35 0.56 0.98
CA ARG A 44 4.95 1.89 0.85
C ARG A 44 6.23 1.90 0.02
N GLU A 45 7.07 0.88 0.17
CA GLU A 45 8.32 0.77 -0.59
C GLU A 45 8.03 0.39 -2.04
N LEU A 46 7.12 -0.56 -2.26
CA LEU A 46 6.71 -0.96 -3.61
C LEU A 46 6.09 0.21 -4.39
N ARG A 47 5.36 1.11 -3.71
CA ARG A 47 4.79 2.29 -4.36
C ARG A 47 5.85 3.19 -5.00
N LYS A 48 7.07 3.24 -4.46
CA LYS A 48 8.18 4.07 -5.00
C LYS A 48 8.71 3.54 -6.32
N LEU A 49 8.44 2.27 -6.65
CA LEU A 49 8.85 1.63 -7.90
C LEU A 49 7.89 1.93 -9.06
N VAL A 50 6.76 2.58 -8.81
CA VAL A 50 5.83 3.00 -9.86
C VAL A 50 6.41 4.22 -10.57
N ASP A 51 6.59 4.10 -11.88
CA ASP A 51 7.04 5.15 -12.79
C ASP A 51 5.85 5.70 -13.59
N PRO A 52 5.29 6.87 -13.24
CA PRO A 52 4.14 7.43 -13.95
C PRO A 52 4.40 7.75 -15.43
N ASP A 53 5.66 7.97 -15.81
CA ASP A 53 6.06 8.42 -17.15
C ASP A 53 6.51 7.26 -18.05
N HIS A 54 6.35 6.01 -17.58
CA HIS A 54 6.77 4.83 -18.33
C HIS A 54 6.03 4.75 -19.69
N PRO A 55 6.75 4.67 -20.82
CA PRO A 55 6.16 4.84 -22.16
C PRO A 55 5.17 3.74 -22.55
N GLU A 56 5.40 2.50 -22.11
CA GLU A 56 4.60 1.33 -22.52
C GLU A 56 3.65 0.79 -21.45
N LEU A 57 3.87 1.10 -20.17
CA LEU A 57 3.17 0.48 -19.05
C LEU A 57 2.36 1.52 -18.27
N SER A 58 1.04 1.42 -18.33
CA SER A 58 0.18 2.25 -17.48
C SER A 58 0.43 2.02 -15.98
N ILE A 59 0.17 3.02 -15.15
CA ILE A 59 0.21 2.92 -13.68
C ILE A 59 -0.59 1.72 -13.18
N SER A 60 -1.76 1.46 -13.76
CA SER A 60 -2.60 0.30 -13.39
C SER A 60 -1.87 -1.02 -13.61
N ARG A 61 -1.16 -1.15 -14.73
CA ARG A 61 -0.41 -2.37 -15.05
C ARG A 61 0.80 -2.52 -14.13
N GLN A 62 1.52 -1.43 -13.85
CA GLN A 62 2.65 -1.43 -12.92
C GLN A 62 2.21 -1.83 -11.51
N CYS A 63 1.11 -1.24 -10.98
CA CYS A 63 0.55 -1.65 -9.69
C CYS A 63 0.18 -3.14 -9.68
N ALA A 64 -0.44 -3.65 -10.75
CA ALA A 64 -0.77 -5.08 -10.84
C ALA A 64 0.46 -5.98 -10.85
N LEU A 65 1.55 -5.57 -11.52
CA LEU A 65 2.82 -6.31 -11.53
C LEU A 65 3.50 -6.32 -10.15
N LEU A 66 3.38 -5.23 -9.41
CA LEU A 66 3.90 -5.09 -8.05
C LEU A 66 2.99 -5.70 -6.97
N GLY A 67 1.83 -6.26 -7.33
CA GLY A 67 0.86 -6.77 -6.36
C GLY A 67 0.18 -5.67 -5.52
N LEU A 68 0.19 -4.43 -5.98
CA LEU A 68 -0.37 -3.27 -5.28
C LEU A 68 -1.80 -2.96 -5.73
N PRO A 69 -2.73 -2.65 -4.80
CA PRO A 69 -3.97 -1.98 -5.15
C PRO A 69 -3.68 -0.61 -5.77
N ARG A 70 -4.35 -0.28 -6.89
CA ARG A 70 -4.20 1.03 -7.55
C ARG A 70 -4.44 2.20 -6.59
N SER A 71 -5.39 2.07 -5.67
CA SER A 71 -5.72 3.09 -4.68
C SER A 71 -4.51 3.47 -3.80
N THR A 72 -3.62 2.53 -3.50
CA THR A 72 -2.41 2.76 -2.71
C THR A 72 -1.48 3.79 -3.37
N HIS A 73 -1.38 3.78 -4.70
CA HIS A 73 -0.55 4.74 -5.44
C HIS A 73 -1.11 6.16 -5.39
N TYR A 74 -2.43 6.32 -5.47
CA TYR A 74 -3.08 7.64 -5.41
C TYR A 74 -3.29 8.14 -3.99
N TYR A 75 -3.27 7.25 -2.99
CA TYR A 75 -3.47 7.62 -1.60
C TYR A 75 -2.45 8.67 -1.16
N ARG A 76 -2.93 9.83 -0.72
CA ARG A 76 -2.10 10.85 -0.08
C ARG A 76 -2.50 10.89 1.39
N PRO A 77 -1.58 10.57 2.33
CA PRO A 77 -1.87 10.70 3.74
C PRO A 77 -2.23 12.15 4.03
N THR A 78 -3.43 12.38 4.55
CA THR A 78 -3.85 13.72 4.96
C THR A 78 -3.28 13.97 6.36
N PRO A 79 -2.54 15.08 6.57
CA PRO A 79 -2.04 15.41 7.90
C PRO A 79 -3.21 15.65 8.86
N VAL A 80 -2.99 15.32 10.13
CA VAL A 80 -3.95 15.60 11.18
C VAL A 80 -3.98 17.10 11.40
N ARG A 81 -5.16 17.73 11.31
CA ARG A 81 -5.33 19.18 11.56
C ARG A 81 -4.81 19.55 12.96
N GLU A 82 -4.15 20.72 13.12
CA GLU A 82 -3.67 21.19 14.44
C GLU A 82 -4.77 21.15 15.51
N SER A 83 -6.01 21.54 15.16
CA SER A 83 -7.12 21.54 16.10
C SER A 83 -7.40 20.14 16.68
N THR A 84 -7.22 19.09 15.87
CA THR A 84 -7.36 17.72 16.36
C THR A 84 -6.16 17.30 17.21
N LEU A 85 -4.95 17.73 16.86
CA LEU A 85 -3.77 17.48 17.69
C LEU A 85 -3.87 18.13 19.07
N ARG A 86 -4.40 19.36 19.16
CA ARG A 86 -4.66 20.03 20.46
C ARG A 86 -5.66 19.26 21.31
N ILE A 87 -6.73 18.76 20.69
CA ILE A 87 -7.73 17.93 21.40
C ILE A 87 -7.09 16.62 21.87
N MET A 88 -6.30 15.97 21.02
CA MET A 88 -5.55 14.75 21.36
C MET A 88 -4.63 14.99 22.56
N ALA A 89 -3.82 16.05 22.53
CA ALA A 89 -2.94 16.41 23.64
C ALA A 89 -3.71 16.71 24.92
N ARG A 90 -4.89 17.33 24.83
CA ARG A 90 -5.73 17.59 26.01
C ARG A 90 -6.36 16.32 26.58
N ILE A 91 -6.82 15.41 25.71
CA ILE A 91 -7.31 14.09 26.12
C ILE A 91 -6.20 13.33 26.86
N ASP A 92 -4.97 13.34 26.34
CA ASP A 92 -3.83 12.69 27.00
C ASP A 92 -3.58 13.29 28.40
N ALA A 93 -3.58 14.62 28.53
CA ALA A 93 -3.42 15.28 29.82
C ALA A 93 -4.53 14.92 30.82
N LEU A 94 -5.79 14.95 30.39
CA LEU A 94 -6.94 14.59 31.23
C LEU A 94 -6.94 13.10 31.61
N TYR A 95 -6.44 12.24 30.74
CA TYR A 95 -6.30 10.81 31.01
C TYR A 95 -5.18 10.52 32.01
N LEU A 96 -4.11 11.32 32.03
CA LEU A 96 -3.08 11.23 33.08
C LEU A 96 -3.62 11.66 34.45
N ASP A 97 -4.54 12.63 34.48
CA ASP A 97 -5.18 13.09 35.72
C ASP A 97 -6.25 12.10 36.24
N ASP A 98 -7.06 11.52 35.35
CA ASP A 98 -8.09 10.51 35.67
C ASP A 98 -8.03 9.34 34.69
N PRO A 99 -7.17 8.33 34.92
CA PRO A 99 -6.99 7.18 34.01
C PRO A 99 -8.24 6.32 33.81
N CYS A 100 -9.23 6.42 34.70
CA CYS A 100 -10.49 5.68 34.62
C CYS A 100 -11.56 6.43 33.82
N SER A 101 -11.27 7.63 33.32
CA SER A 101 -12.23 8.45 32.57
C SER A 101 -12.42 7.94 31.13
N GLY A 102 -13.50 7.18 30.95
CA GLY A 102 -13.95 6.78 29.62
C GLY A 102 -14.52 7.94 28.79
N SER A 103 -14.84 7.66 27.53
CA SER A 103 -15.34 8.66 26.56
C SER A 103 -16.50 9.55 27.03
N ARG A 104 -17.35 9.10 27.96
CA ARG A 104 -18.45 9.91 28.52
C ARG A 104 -17.93 11.06 29.37
N ARG A 105 -17.08 10.76 30.37
CA ARG A 105 -16.46 11.77 31.24
C ARG A 105 -15.56 12.72 30.47
N MET A 106 -14.83 12.20 29.50
CA MET A 106 -13.91 12.99 28.69
C MET A 106 -14.64 14.06 27.85
N VAL A 107 -15.87 13.78 27.38
CA VAL A 107 -16.73 14.80 26.74
C VAL A 107 -17.07 15.92 27.72
N GLU A 108 -17.44 15.58 28.96
CA GLU A 108 -17.80 16.54 29.99
C GLU A 108 -16.60 17.41 30.39
N TYR A 109 -15.40 16.83 30.53
CA TYR A 109 -14.17 17.57 30.83
C TYR A 109 -13.85 18.57 29.71
N LEU A 110 -13.87 18.13 28.46
CA LEU A 110 -13.60 19.01 27.32
C LEU A 110 -14.68 20.09 27.13
N ALA A 111 -15.95 19.77 27.42
CA ALA A 111 -17.04 20.74 27.38
C ALA A 111 -16.87 21.84 28.45
N ARG A 112 -16.42 21.48 29.67
CA ARG A 112 -16.10 22.45 30.74
C ARG A 112 -14.96 23.40 30.37
N GLU A 113 -14.07 22.96 29.49
CA GLU A 113 -12.95 23.76 28.96
C GLU A 113 -13.31 24.54 27.68
N GLY A 114 -14.59 24.56 27.28
CA GLY A 114 -15.04 25.28 26.10
C GLY A 114 -14.74 24.57 24.77
N ILE A 115 -14.44 23.27 24.80
CA ILE A 115 -14.17 22.44 23.62
C ILE A 115 -15.30 21.40 23.45
N PRO A 116 -16.50 21.82 22.99
CA PRO A 116 -17.60 20.88 22.79
C PRO A 116 -17.29 19.93 21.63
N ILE A 117 -17.18 18.63 21.93
CA ILE A 117 -16.99 17.58 20.91
C ILE A 117 -17.91 16.39 21.15
N SER A 118 -18.29 15.72 20.06
CA SER A 118 -19.15 14.55 20.16
C SER A 118 -18.44 13.37 20.83
N ARG A 119 -19.23 12.55 21.54
CA ARG A 119 -18.74 11.32 22.18
C ARG A 119 -18.06 10.36 21.21
N ASP A 120 -18.59 10.22 19.99
CA ASP A 120 -17.97 9.37 18.97
C ASP A 120 -16.61 9.89 18.52
N ARG A 121 -16.45 11.22 18.44
CA ARG A 121 -15.16 11.83 18.12
C ARG A 121 -14.15 11.58 19.24
N VAL A 122 -14.53 11.77 20.50
CA VAL A 122 -13.70 11.44 21.67
C VAL A 122 -13.27 9.97 21.64
N ARG A 123 -14.23 9.05 21.49
CA ARG A 123 -13.95 7.61 21.43
C ARG A 123 -12.95 7.27 20.32
N LYS A 124 -13.10 7.87 19.14
CA LYS A 124 -12.17 7.66 18.03
C LYS A 124 -10.76 8.16 18.33
N LEU A 125 -10.63 9.32 18.99
CA LEU A 125 -9.34 9.88 19.37
C LEU A 125 -8.67 9.04 20.47
N MET A 126 -9.41 8.65 21.50
CA MET A 126 -8.91 7.76 22.56
C MET A 126 -8.42 6.41 22.02
N ARG A 127 -9.17 5.78 21.11
CA ARG A 127 -8.72 4.54 20.44
C ARG A 127 -7.47 4.77 19.61
N ARG A 128 -7.40 5.89 18.88
CA ARG A 128 -6.21 6.24 18.09
C ARG A 128 -4.97 6.44 18.96
N GLN A 129 -5.14 6.90 20.20
CA GLN A 129 -4.08 7.07 21.20
C GLN A 129 -3.81 5.81 22.03
N GLY A 130 -4.58 4.72 21.84
CA GLY A 130 -4.43 3.48 22.61
C GLY A 130 -4.95 3.55 24.06
N LEU A 131 -5.76 4.56 24.40
CA LEU A 131 -6.30 4.79 25.75
C LEU A 131 -7.54 3.94 26.07
N THR A 132 -8.06 3.20 25.11
CA THR A 132 -9.22 2.33 25.30
C THR A 132 -9.05 1.10 24.44
N GLY A 133 -9.14 -0.09 25.05
CA GLY A 133 -9.12 -1.37 24.34
C GLY A 133 -10.38 -1.57 23.49
N ASP A 134 -10.24 -2.38 22.45
CA ASP A 134 -11.35 -2.80 21.58
C ASP A 134 -12.29 -3.82 22.26
#